data_AF-A0A942ML19-F1
#
_entry.id   AF-A0A942ML19-F1
#
_cell.length_a   1.000
_cell.length_b   1.000
_cell.length_c   1.000
_cell.angle_alpha   90.00
_cell.angle_beta   90.00
_cell.angle_gamma   90.00
#
_symmetry.space_group_name_H-M   'P 1'
#
loop_
_entity.id
_entity.type
_entity.pdbx_description
1 polymer ?
#
loop_
_entity_poly.entity_id
_entity_poly.type
_entity_poly.pdbx_seq_one_letter_code
_entity_poly.pdbx_strand_id
1 'polypeptide(L)'
;MEQQILQTKTNFYNASINRFDVYAVQEKDGSYHPSNHSLTLENYLRGKETIGTYPIDPTNNTVRFFCIDIDVKKSAMKSTDYVVDSFLPILQQQAQQIQAVFDKHGIGLLYTEFSGSKGYHLWGLLSEPVAAKQVRAKLHELEKEFLLVSDSLA
;
A
#
# COMPACT_ATOMS: atom_id res chain seq x y z
N MET A 1 -10.00 17.87 17.05
CA MET A 1 -9.24 17.53 15.84
C MET A 1 -7.99 16.71 16.17
N GLU A 2 -7.09 17.18 17.05
CA GLU A 2 -5.87 16.46 17.42
C GLU A 2 -6.10 15.08 18.06
N GLN A 3 -7.03 14.98 19.01
CA GLN A 3 -7.40 13.71 19.66
C GLN A 3 -7.94 12.67 18.67
N GLN A 4 -8.69 13.12 17.66
CA GLN A 4 -9.24 12.25 16.63
C GLN A 4 -8.14 11.72 15.70
N ILE A 5 -7.20 12.56 15.30
CA ILE A 5 -6.04 12.16 14.48
C ILE A 5 -5.19 11.13 15.23
N LEU A 6 -4.91 11.38 16.51
CA LEU A 6 -4.17 10.44 17.35
C LEU A 6 -4.86 9.09 17.44
N GLN A 7 -6.18 9.09 17.66
CA GLN A 7 -6.97 7.86 17.70
C GLN A 7 -6.92 7.11 16.37
N THR A 8 -7.06 7.81 15.25
CA THR A 8 -6.98 7.21 13.91
C THR A 8 -5.61 6.57 13.67
N LYS A 9 -4.51 7.27 14.00
CA LYS A 9 -3.16 6.73 13.85
C LYS A 9 -2.93 5.48 14.71
N THR A 10 -3.40 5.49 15.95
CA THR A 10 -3.34 4.33 16.85
C THR A 10 -4.15 3.15 16.33
N ASN A 11 -5.35 3.40 15.82
CA ASN A 11 -6.17 2.36 15.21
C ASN A 11 -5.49 1.75 13.99
N PHE A 12 -4.90 2.58 13.12
CA PHE A 12 -4.17 2.10 11.95
C PHE A 12 -2.94 1.26 12.35
N TYR A 13 -2.17 1.71 13.34
CA TYR A 13 -1.06 0.94 13.88
C TYR A 13 -1.51 -0.45 14.36
N ASN A 14 -2.55 -0.51 15.20
CA ASN A 14 -3.03 -1.79 15.72
C ASN A 14 -3.62 -2.70 14.63
N ALA A 15 -4.22 -2.12 13.59
CA ALA A 15 -4.83 -2.88 12.49
C ALA A 15 -3.82 -3.36 11.44
N SER A 16 -2.70 -2.67 11.24
CA SER A 16 -1.78 -2.93 10.13
C SER A 16 -0.47 -3.62 10.50
N ILE A 17 0.00 -3.52 11.75
CA ILE A 17 1.28 -4.10 12.15
C ILE A 17 1.15 -5.60 12.44
N ASN A 18 1.94 -6.39 11.72
CA ASN A 18 2.02 -7.84 11.92
C ASN A 18 3.36 -8.30 12.52
N ARG A 19 4.43 -7.53 12.27
CA ARG A 19 5.77 -7.73 12.86
C ARG A 19 6.06 -6.56 13.81
N PHE A 20 6.18 -6.87 15.09
CA PHE A 20 6.55 -5.89 16.11
C PHE A 20 8.02 -5.97 16.51
N ASP A 21 8.74 -7.00 16.10
CA ASP A 21 10.14 -7.27 16.48
C ASP A 21 11.17 -6.64 15.52
N VAL A 22 10.72 -6.17 14.36
CA VAL A 22 11.56 -5.54 13.34
C VAL A 22 10.72 -4.56 12.50
N TYR A 23 11.35 -3.47 12.07
CA TYR A 23 10.79 -2.51 11.11
C TYR A 23 11.89 -1.95 10.22
N ALA A 24 11.54 -1.33 9.10
CA ALA A 24 12.51 -0.68 8.22
C ALA A 24 12.53 0.83 8.48
N VAL A 25 13.70 1.45 8.45
CA VAL A 25 13.86 2.91 8.51
C VAL A 25 14.36 3.39 7.15
N GLN A 26 13.74 4.45 6.63
CA GLN A 26 14.22 5.11 5.42
C GLN A 26 15.39 6.04 5.73
N GLU A 27 16.49 5.86 5.01
CA GLU A 27 17.65 6.75 5.07
C GLU A 27 17.46 7.98 4.19
N LYS A 28 18.37 8.95 4.34
CA LYS A 28 18.35 10.20 3.56
C LYS A 28 18.49 9.99 2.05
N ASP A 29 19.10 8.88 1.63
CA ASP A 29 19.24 8.50 0.21
C ASP A 29 18.01 7.75 -0.33
N GLY A 30 16.99 7.55 0.52
CA GLY A 30 15.75 6.85 0.19
C GLY A 30 15.81 5.33 0.34
N SER A 31 16.98 4.76 0.66
CA SER A 31 17.11 3.33 0.94
C SER A 31 16.44 2.96 2.26
N TYR A 32 16.08 1.68 2.41
CA TYR A 32 15.45 1.16 3.62
C TYR A 32 16.35 0.12 4.27
N HIS A 33 16.61 0.28 5.57
CA HIS A 33 17.39 -0.68 6.36
C HIS A 33 16.58 -1.24 7.53
N PRO A 34 16.75 -2.54 7.85
CA PRO A 34 16.09 -3.14 9.00
C PRO A 34 16.64 -2.58 10.31
N SER A 35 15.74 -2.17 11.18
CA SER A 35 15.97 -1.92 12.59
C SER A 35 15.46 -3.12 13.38
N ASN A 36 16.38 -3.89 13.98
CA ASN A 36 16.08 -5.07 14.79
C ASN A 36 15.61 -4.70 16.21
N HIS A 37 14.77 -3.67 16.29
CA HIS A 37 14.15 -3.18 17.51
C HIS A 37 12.65 -3.28 17.39
N SER A 38 11.96 -3.27 18.53
CA SER A 38 10.52 -3.33 18.50
C SER A 38 9.91 -2.09 17.85
N LEU A 39 9.00 -2.31 16.90
CA LEU A 39 8.11 -1.25 16.44
C LEU A 39 7.08 -1.01 17.55
N THR A 40 7.04 0.21 18.09
CA THR A 40 6.17 0.59 19.20
C THR A 40 5.20 1.67 18.76
N LEU A 41 4.09 1.84 19.45
CA LEU A 41 3.18 2.95 19.13
C LEU A 41 3.89 4.31 19.26
N GLU A 42 4.79 4.45 20.25
CA GLU A 42 5.56 5.68 20.46
C GLU A 42 6.45 6.03 19.26
N ASN A 43 7.26 5.08 18.78
CA ASN A 43 8.17 5.37 17.66
C ASN A 43 7.42 5.59 16.34
N TYR A 44 6.30 4.90 16.12
CA TYR A 44 5.39 5.13 15.00
C TYR A 44 4.76 6.54 15.05
N LEU A 45 4.24 6.96 16.20
CA LEU A 45 3.57 8.26 16.34
C LEU A 45 4.53 9.45 16.30
N ARG A 46 5.80 9.24 16.69
CA ARG A 46 6.82 10.29 16.74
C ARG A 46 7.05 10.95 15.38
N GLY A 47 6.86 10.23 14.27
CA GLY A 47 6.89 10.77 12.91
C GLY A 47 8.20 11.44 12.49
N LYS A 48 9.33 11.14 13.17
CA LYS A 48 10.65 11.70 12.85
C LYS A 48 11.35 10.98 11.69
N GLU A 49 10.94 9.76 11.41
CA GLU A 49 11.52 8.85 10.43
C GLU A 49 10.38 8.25 9.60
N THR A 50 10.62 8.00 8.32
CA THR A 50 9.73 7.16 7.52
C THR A 50 9.99 5.71 7.90
N ILE A 51 8.94 5.03 8.38
CA ILE A 51 9.00 3.65 8.84
C ILE A 51 8.30 2.73 7.84
N GLY A 52 9.00 1.69 7.40
CA GLY A 52 8.42 0.56 6.70
C GLY A 52 8.10 -0.59 7.65
N THR A 53 7.06 -1.35 7.34
CA THR A 53 6.62 -2.51 8.14
C THR A 53 6.77 -3.78 7.32
N TYR A 54 7.02 -4.90 8.00
CA TYR A 54 7.07 -6.22 7.36
C TYR A 54 5.69 -6.86 7.43
N PRO A 55 4.99 -7.09 6.29
CA PRO A 55 3.57 -7.48 6.33
C PRO A 55 3.32 -8.91 6.82
N ILE A 56 4.29 -9.81 6.58
CA ILE A 56 4.14 -11.25 6.83
C ILE A 56 4.59 -11.61 8.24
N ASP A 57 3.70 -12.24 9.01
CA ASP A 57 4.03 -12.90 10.27
C ASP A 57 4.87 -14.16 9.98
N PRO A 58 6.05 -14.32 10.59
CA PRO A 58 6.99 -15.38 10.23
C PRO A 58 6.61 -16.73 10.85
N THR A 59 5.70 -16.73 11.83
CA THR A 59 5.27 -17.92 12.58
C THR A 59 4.11 -18.64 11.90
N ASN A 60 3.17 -17.88 11.34
CA ASN A 60 1.91 -18.40 10.80
C ASN A 60 1.65 -17.99 9.34
N ASN A 61 2.52 -17.17 8.73
CA ASN A 61 2.45 -16.73 7.34
C ASN A 61 1.12 -16.01 7.00
N THR A 62 0.65 -15.19 7.93
CA THR A 62 -0.53 -14.33 7.75
C THR A 62 -0.14 -12.89 7.43
N VAL A 63 -1.10 -12.11 6.93
CA VAL A 63 -1.02 -10.66 6.71
C VAL A 63 -2.27 -9.98 7.26
N ARG A 64 -2.16 -8.69 7.56
CA ARG A 64 -3.27 -7.84 8.02
C ARG A 64 -3.75 -6.81 6.99
N PHE A 65 -3.02 -6.68 5.90
CA PHE A 65 -3.37 -5.80 4.79
C PHE A 65 -2.83 -6.36 3.47
N PHE A 66 -3.30 -5.79 2.38
CA PHE A 66 -2.70 -5.92 1.07
C PHE A 66 -2.58 -4.56 0.39
N CYS A 67 -1.74 -4.50 -0.63
CA CYS A 67 -1.54 -3.33 -1.48
C CYS A 67 -1.66 -3.74 -2.94
N ILE A 68 -2.35 -2.93 -3.72
CA ILE A 68 -2.26 -2.93 -5.18
C ILE A 68 -1.46 -1.70 -5.56
N ASP A 69 -0.39 -1.92 -6.31
CA ASP A 69 0.50 -0.87 -6.79
C ASP A 69 0.17 -0.58 -8.25
N ILE A 70 -0.15 0.67 -8.57
CA ILE A 70 -0.46 1.12 -9.93
C ILE A 70 0.68 2.01 -10.38
N ASP A 71 1.46 1.55 -11.37
CA ASP A 71 2.67 2.23 -11.81
C ASP A 71 2.60 2.64 -13.28
N VAL A 72 3.25 3.77 -13.60
CA VAL A 72 3.60 4.07 -14.99
C VAL A 72 4.76 3.18 -15.43
N LYS A 73 4.57 2.42 -16.52
CA LYS A 73 5.62 1.56 -17.10
C LYS A 73 6.86 2.38 -17.43
N LYS A 74 8.03 1.83 -17.10
CA LYS A 74 9.33 2.42 -17.44
C LYS A 74 9.49 2.75 -18.93
N SER A 75 8.83 2.00 -19.83
CA SER A 75 8.85 2.28 -21.27
C SER A 75 8.14 3.59 -21.62
N ALA A 76 7.01 3.90 -20.98
CA ALA A 76 6.27 5.15 -21.18
C ALA A 76 7.05 6.36 -20.64
N MET A 77 7.91 6.14 -19.64
CA MET A 77 8.75 7.18 -19.06
C MET A 77 9.97 7.59 -19.90
N LYS A 78 10.36 6.77 -20.89
CA LYS A 78 11.56 7.06 -21.72
C LYS A 78 11.30 8.08 -22.83
N SER A 79 10.06 8.55 -22.98
CA SER A 79 9.73 9.62 -23.91
C SER A 79 10.44 10.92 -23.49
N THR A 80 10.98 11.66 -24.45
CA THR A 80 11.58 12.99 -24.22
C THR A 80 10.59 13.99 -23.63
N ASP A 81 9.29 13.74 -23.75
CA ASP A 81 8.21 14.58 -23.24
C ASP A 81 7.55 14.00 -21.97
N TYR A 82 8.22 13.12 -21.24
CA TYR A 82 7.65 12.54 -20.00
C TYR A 82 7.42 13.62 -18.94
N VAL A 83 6.15 13.86 -18.62
CA VAL A 83 5.70 14.71 -17.52
C VAL A 83 4.83 13.86 -16.61
N VAL A 84 5.26 13.60 -15.37
CA VAL A 84 4.52 12.68 -14.47
C VAL A 84 3.08 13.12 -14.23
N ASP A 85 2.86 14.43 -14.17
CA ASP A 85 1.53 15.02 -13.95
C ASP A 85 0.55 14.69 -15.07
N SER A 86 1.02 14.42 -16.30
CA SER A 86 0.14 14.03 -17.41
C SER A 86 -0.43 12.62 -17.22
N PHE A 87 0.18 11.80 -16.36
CA PHE A 87 -0.29 10.45 -16.05
C PHE A 87 -1.28 10.43 -14.87
N LEU A 88 -1.35 11.49 -14.07
CA LEU A 88 -2.23 11.53 -12.89
C LEU A 88 -3.70 11.23 -13.22
N PRO A 89 -4.32 11.79 -14.28
CA PRO A 89 -5.71 11.47 -14.59
C PRO A 89 -5.94 10.00 -14.92
N ILE A 90 -5.03 9.37 -15.68
CA ILE A 90 -5.18 7.95 -16.05
C ILE A 90 -4.88 7.02 -14.88
N LEU A 91 -3.94 7.39 -14.00
CA LEU A 91 -3.65 6.68 -12.76
C LEU A 91 -4.86 6.73 -11.80
N GLN A 92 -5.52 7.89 -11.68
CA GLN A 92 -6.76 8.03 -10.90
C GLN A 92 -7.90 7.21 -11.48
N GLN A 93 -8.07 7.22 -12.80
CA GLN A 93 -9.07 6.39 -13.48
C GLN A 93 -8.79 4.89 -13.26
N GLN A 94 -7.52 4.47 -13.30
CA GLN A 94 -7.15 3.08 -13.01
C GLN A 94 -7.49 2.71 -11.57
N ALA A 95 -7.19 3.58 -10.59
CA ALA A 95 -7.56 3.36 -9.20
C ALA A 95 -9.08 3.22 -9.00
N GLN A 96 -9.87 4.07 -9.66
CA GLN A 96 -11.35 3.99 -9.65
C GLN A 96 -11.87 2.69 -10.27
N GLN A 97 -11.26 2.24 -11.37
CA GLN A 97 -11.64 0.98 -12.02
C GLN A 97 -11.39 -0.22 -11.09
N ILE A 98 -10.24 -0.24 -10.42
CA ILE A 98 -9.90 -1.30 -9.46
C ILE A 98 -10.86 -1.24 -8.26
N GLN A 99 -11.13 -0.06 -7.71
CA GLN A 99 -12.11 0.10 -6.61
C GLN A 99 -13.48 -0.47 -7.00
N ALA A 100 -13.96 -0.21 -8.23
CA ALA A 100 -15.25 -0.72 -8.69
C ALA A 100 -15.29 -2.27 -8.76
N VAL A 101 -14.18 -2.92 -9.09
CA VAL A 101 -14.07 -4.39 -9.02
C VAL A 101 -14.17 -4.86 -7.57
N PHE A 102 -13.50 -4.20 -6.63
CA PHE A 102 -13.57 -4.54 -5.22
C PHE A 102 -14.99 -4.37 -4.65
N ASP A 103 -15.65 -3.25 -4.99
CA ASP A 103 -17.04 -2.96 -4.59
C ASP A 103 -18.00 -4.04 -5.09
N LYS A 104 -17.84 -4.48 -6.35
CA LYS A 104 -18.64 -5.57 -6.94
C LYS A 104 -18.53 -6.89 -6.17
N HIS A 105 -17.36 -7.16 -5.59
CA HIS A 105 -17.09 -8.36 -4.79
C HIS A 105 -17.37 -8.17 -3.29
N GLY A 106 -17.89 -7.01 -2.88
CA GLY A 106 -18.18 -6.70 -1.48
C GLY A 106 -16.93 -6.58 -0.61
N ILE A 107 -15.76 -6.34 -1.23
CA ILE A 107 -14.51 -6.08 -0.52
C ILE A 107 -14.45 -4.57 -0.32
N GLY A 108 -14.37 -4.14 0.94
CA GLY A 108 -14.56 -2.75 1.34
C GLY A 108 -13.59 -1.73 0.71
N LEU A 109 -13.81 -0.46 1.05
CA LEU A 109 -13.06 0.69 0.53
C LEU A 109 -11.54 0.48 0.62
N LEU A 110 -10.85 0.69 -0.50
CA LEU A 110 -9.40 0.74 -0.53
C LEU A 110 -8.92 2.15 -0.20
N TYR A 111 -7.97 2.26 0.71
CA TYR A 111 -7.31 3.54 0.99
C TYR A 111 -6.37 3.85 -0.16
N THR A 112 -6.67 4.90 -0.91
CA THR A 112 -5.83 5.36 -2.02
C THR A 112 -4.79 6.35 -1.52
N GLU A 113 -3.52 6.06 -1.77
CA GLU A 113 -2.37 6.89 -1.41
C GLU A 113 -1.58 7.21 -2.68
N PHE A 114 -1.21 8.47 -2.88
CA PHE A 114 -0.26 8.83 -3.93
C PHE A 114 1.15 8.36 -3.53
N SER A 115 1.81 7.55 -4.37
CA SER A 115 3.09 6.90 -4.01
C SER A 115 4.28 7.86 -3.92
N GLY A 116 4.05 9.16 -4.13
CA GLY A 116 5.07 10.21 -4.04
C GLY A 116 5.96 10.34 -5.28
N SER A 117 5.78 9.50 -6.30
CA SER A 117 6.49 9.65 -7.57
C SER A 117 5.67 9.31 -8.81
N LYS A 118 5.18 8.08 -8.97
CA LYS A 118 4.80 7.54 -10.30
C LYS A 118 3.51 6.71 -10.31
N GLY A 119 2.73 6.77 -9.23
CA GLY A 119 1.64 5.83 -9.06
C GLY A 119 0.71 6.13 -7.89
N TYR A 120 -0.23 5.21 -7.71
CA TYR A 120 -1.07 5.12 -6.53
C TYR A 120 -0.92 3.75 -5.90
N HIS A 121 -0.88 3.74 -4.57
CA HIS A 121 -1.09 2.53 -3.79
C HIS A 121 -2.56 2.47 -3.35
N LEU A 122 -3.17 1.30 -3.51
CA LEU A 122 -4.51 1.02 -3.01
C LEU A 122 -4.39 -0.03 -1.91
N TRP A 123 -4.65 0.39 -0.68
CA TRP A 123 -4.47 -0.42 0.52
C TRP A 123 -5.80 -0.98 1.01
N GLY A 124 -5.88 -2.30 1.19
CA GLY A 124 -7.00 -2.95 1.86
C GLY A 124 -6.60 -3.48 3.23
N LEU A 125 -7.32 -3.07 4.28
CA LEU A 125 -7.14 -3.60 5.63
C LEU A 125 -8.05 -4.80 5.86
N LEU A 126 -7.49 -5.85 6.47
CA LEU A 126 -8.22 -7.07 6.81
C LEU A 126 -8.69 -6.98 8.26
N SER A 127 -9.94 -7.35 8.51
CA SER A 127 -10.51 -7.33 9.86
C SER A 127 -9.81 -8.30 10.81
N GLU A 128 -9.22 -9.37 10.27
CA GLU A 128 -8.46 -10.39 10.98
C GLU A 128 -7.23 -10.80 10.16
N PRO A 129 -6.16 -11.34 10.77
CA PRO A 129 -5.04 -11.92 10.03
C PRO A 129 -5.49 -13.04 9.09
N VAL A 130 -5.13 -12.94 7.82
CA VAL A 130 -5.48 -13.95 6.80
C VAL A 130 -4.19 -14.52 6.22
N ALA A 131 -4.19 -15.81 5.88
CA ALA A 131 -3.03 -16.46 5.27
C ALA A 131 -2.60 -15.71 3.99
N ALA A 132 -1.32 -15.32 3.92
CA ALA A 132 -0.78 -14.49 2.83
C ALA A 132 -1.05 -15.13 1.45
N LYS A 133 -0.96 -16.46 1.36
CA LYS A 133 -1.23 -17.22 0.14
C LYS A 133 -2.69 -17.07 -0.34
N GLN A 134 -3.65 -17.05 0.59
CA GLN A 134 -5.07 -16.92 0.25
C GLN A 134 -5.37 -15.51 -0.26
N VAL A 135 -4.85 -14.49 0.42
CA VAL A 135 -4.97 -13.09 0.00
C VAL A 135 -4.38 -12.93 -1.40
N ARG A 136 -3.14 -13.41 -1.62
CA ARG A 136 -2.49 -13.36 -2.94
C ARG A 136 -3.29 -14.07 -4.03
N ALA A 137 -3.81 -15.26 -3.75
CA ALA A 137 -4.62 -16.00 -4.71
C ALA A 137 -5.90 -15.24 -5.08
N LYS A 138 -6.59 -14.65 -4.10
CA LYS A 138 -7.79 -13.86 -4.34
C LYS A 138 -7.49 -12.58 -5.13
N LEU A 139 -6.38 -11.89 -4.84
CA LEU A 139 -5.96 -10.72 -5.61
C LEU A 139 -5.70 -11.06 -7.08
N HIS A 140 -4.99 -12.16 -7.37
CA HIS A 140 -4.80 -12.62 -8.75
C HIS A 140 -6.09 -13.09 -9.45
N GLU A 141 -7.09 -13.54 -8.69
CA GLU A 141 -8.41 -13.82 -9.24
C GLU A 141 -9.11 -12.53 -9.67
N LEU A 142 -9.13 -11.51 -8.79
CA LEU A 142 -9.74 -10.21 -9.06
C LEU A 142 -9.01 -9.42 -10.15
N GLU A 143 -7.68 -9.55 -10.23
CA GLU A 143 -6.83 -8.91 -11.23
C GLU A 143 -7.26 -9.23 -12.66
N LYS A 144 -7.87 -10.40 -12.89
CA LYS A 144 -8.41 -10.79 -14.21
C LYS A 144 -9.60 -9.94 -14.65
N GLU A 145 -10.25 -9.23 -13.73
CA GLU A 145 -11.34 -8.29 -14.00
C GLU A 145 -10.84 -6.84 -14.07
N PHE A 146 -9.54 -6.59 -13.87
CA PHE A 146 -8.99 -5.25 -14.01
C PHE A 146 -8.91 -4.90 -15.49
N LEU A 147 -9.56 -3.79 -15.84
CA LEU A 147 -9.48 -3.22 -17.18
C LEU A 147 -8.39 -2.17 -17.15
N LEU A 148 -7.35 -2.40 -17.94
CA LEU A 148 -6.26 -1.46 -18.06
C LEU A 148 -6.75 -0.21 -18.81
N VAL A 149 -6.73 0.94 -18.13
CA VAL A 149 -7.17 2.23 -18.68
C VAL A 149 -6.20 2.72 -19.77
N SER A 150 -4.93 2.32 -19.69
CA SER A 150 -3.92 2.67 -20.69
C SER A 150 -2.79 1.64 -20.71
N ASP A 151 -2.31 1.28 -21.90
CA ASP A 151 -1.14 0.42 -22.09
C ASP A 151 0.15 0.96 -21.44
N SER A 152 0.15 2.23 -21.06
CA SER A 152 1.25 2.88 -20.33
C SER A 152 1.34 2.50 -18.85
N LEU A 153 0.31 1.88 -18.28
CA LEU A 153 0.24 1.49 -16.88
C LEU A 153 0.55 0.00 -16.68
N ALA A 154 1.04 -0.36 -15.49
CA ALA A 154 1.26 -1.73 -15.01
C ALA A 154 0.66 -1.91 -13.62
#